data_AF-A0A7V6RKJ1-F1
#
_entry.id   AF-A0A7V6RKJ1-F1
#
_cell.length_a   1.000
_cell.length_b   1.000
_cell.length_c   1.000
_cell.angle_alpha   90.00
_cell.angle_beta   90.00
_cell.angle_gamma   90.00
#
_symmetry.space_group_name_H-M   'P 1'
#
loop_
_entity.id
_entity.type
_entity.pdbx_description
1 polymer ?
#
loop_
_entity_poly.entity_id
_entity_poly.type
_entity_poly.pdbx_seq_one_letter_code
_entity_poly.pdbx_strand_id
1 'polypeptide(L)'
;MFFISRFESIDGIPNEEQIEEWTESFFHSLLNILNSFFSHVSVEEAVSRMELVPFAELVQDELRGESEEIVAIAVSKVNELAEIELAFMRSYL
;
A
#
# COMPACT_ATOMS: atom_id res chain seq x y z
N MET A 1 27.24 7.44 -2.10
CA MET A 1 26.01 7.73 -2.87
C MET A 1 25.14 8.59 -1.97
N PHE A 2 24.77 9.80 -2.39
CA PHE A 2 23.85 10.62 -1.61
C PHE A 2 22.44 10.10 -1.84
N PHE A 3 21.75 9.66 -0.78
CA PHE A 3 20.34 9.31 -0.83
C PHE A 3 19.54 10.61 -0.78
N ILE A 4 18.69 10.82 -1.79
CA ILE A 4 17.75 11.94 -1.82
C ILE A 4 16.39 11.29 -1.60
N SER A 5 15.71 11.72 -0.53
CA SER A 5 14.34 11.28 -0.22
C SER A 5 13.44 11.48 -1.44
N ARG A 6 12.57 10.50 -1.69
CA ARG A 6 11.49 10.60 -2.67
C ARG A 6 10.47 11.67 -2.27
N PHE A 7 10.37 11.97 -0.98
CA PHE A 7 9.39 12.88 -0.40
C PHE A 7 10.01 14.20 0.05
N GLU A 8 9.23 15.26 -0.11
CA GLU A 8 9.56 16.58 0.41
C GLU A 8 9.44 16.61 1.94
N SER A 9 10.15 17.54 2.56
CA SER A 9 10.00 17.85 3.98
C SER A 9 9.61 19.31 4.13
N ILE A 10 8.52 19.58 4.84
CA ILE A 10 8.03 20.92 5.16
C ILE A 10 8.45 21.21 6.60
N ASP A 11 9.29 22.21 6.79
CA ASP A 11 9.86 22.57 8.11
C ASP A 11 10.57 21.42 8.84
N GLY A 12 11.14 20.48 8.08
CA GLY A 12 11.86 19.32 8.61
C GLY A 12 10.95 18.13 8.99
N ILE A 13 9.65 18.23 8.72
CA ILE A 13 8.67 17.14 8.89
C ILE A 13 8.37 16.56 7.51
N PRO A 14 8.31 15.23 7.33
CA PRO A 14 7.91 14.63 6.07
C PRO A 14 6.54 15.13 5.60
N ASN A 15 6.40 15.42 4.31
CA ASN A 15 5.12 15.80 3.73
C ASN A 15 4.18 14.60 3.70
N GLU A 16 3.32 14.49 4.72
CA GLU A 16 2.38 13.39 4.92
C GLU A 16 1.42 13.21 3.72
N GLU A 17 0.85 14.30 3.19
CA GLU A 17 -0.05 14.26 2.03
C GLU A 17 0.62 13.61 0.83
N GLN A 18 1.88 13.99 0.54
CA GLN A 18 2.64 13.40 -0.57
C GLN A 18 2.92 11.91 -0.36
N ILE A 19 3.17 11.49 0.88
CA ILE A 19 3.42 10.08 1.23
C ILE A 19 2.13 9.27 1.07
N GLU A 20 1.00 9.81 1.50
CA GLU A 20 -0.31 9.18 1.33
C GLU A 20 -0.70 9.04 -0.15
N GLU A 21 -0.59 10.12 -0.93
CA GLU A 21 -0.88 10.10 -2.38
C GLU A 21 -0.03 9.07 -3.13
N TRP A 22 1.25 8.99 -2.76
CA TRP A 22 2.14 7.97 -3.29
C TRP A 22 1.68 6.56 -2.90
N THR A 23 1.29 6.36 -1.64
CA THR A 23 0.84 5.06 -1.11
C THR A 23 -0.45 4.61 -1.80
N GLU A 24 -1.39 5.51 -2.01
CA GLU A 24 -2.64 5.25 -2.76
C GLU A 24 -2.33 4.82 -4.21
N SER A 25 -1.42 5.53 -4.87
CA SER A 25 -0.99 5.21 -6.24
C SER A 25 -0.28 3.85 -6.33
N PHE A 26 0.57 3.53 -5.34
CA PHE A 26 1.23 2.23 -5.22
C PHE A 26 0.22 1.11 -5.01
N PHE A 27 -0.70 1.29 -4.06
CA PHE A 27 -1.76 0.32 -3.75
C PHE A 27 -2.66 0.06 -4.96
N HIS A 28 -3.10 1.10 -5.66
CA HIS A 28 -3.91 0.95 -6.87
C HIS A 28 -3.17 0.16 -7.97
N SER A 29 -1.88 0.44 -8.17
CA SER A 29 -1.05 -0.29 -9.11
C SER A 29 -0.94 -1.77 -8.75
N LEU A 30 -0.80 -2.07 -7.45
CA LEU A 30 -0.76 -3.44 -6.94
C LEU A 30 -2.10 -4.16 -7.13
N LEU A 31 -3.23 -3.51 -6.84
CA LEU A 31 -4.56 -4.08 -7.06
C LEU A 31 -4.80 -4.43 -8.53
N ASN A 32 -4.35 -3.60 -9.48
CA ASN A 32 -4.46 -3.91 -10.90
C ASN A 32 -3.72 -5.21 -11.26
N ILE A 33 -2.55 -5.44 -10.67
CA ILE A 33 -1.80 -6.70 -10.85
C ILE A 33 -2.54 -7.87 -10.22
N LEU A 34 -3.01 -7.72 -8.97
CA LEU A 34 -3.73 -8.76 -8.24
C LEU A 34 -5.04 -9.16 -8.93
N ASN A 35 -5.80 -8.19 -9.45
CA ASN A 35 -7.02 -8.42 -10.21
C ASN A 35 -6.78 -9.32 -11.43
N SER A 36 -5.65 -9.16 -12.12
CA SER A 36 -5.28 -10.08 -13.20
C SER A 36 -5.14 -11.52 -12.70
N PHE A 37 -4.53 -11.72 -11.53
CA PHE A 37 -4.36 -13.06 -10.93
C PHE A 37 -5.67 -13.66 -10.41
N PHE A 38 -6.59 -12.82 -9.94
CA PHE A 38 -7.86 -13.25 -9.33
C PHE A 38 -9.02 -13.39 -10.34
N SER A 39 -8.82 -12.97 -11.59
CA SER A 39 -9.86 -12.98 -12.63
C SER A 39 -10.50 -14.34 -12.95
N HIS A 40 -9.88 -15.45 -12.53
CA HIS A 40 -10.33 -16.81 -12.81
C HIS A 40 -10.76 -17.61 -11.56
N VAL A 41 -10.79 -16.98 -10.40
CA VAL A 41 -11.19 -17.63 -9.14
C VAL A 41 -12.51 -17.07 -8.63
N SER A 42 -13.13 -17.76 -7.67
CA SER A 42 -14.35 -17.25 -7.02
C SER A 42 -14.03 -16.04 -6.14
N VAL A 43 -15.07 -15.29 -5.76
CA VAL A 43 -14.90 -14.13 -4.88
C VAL A 43 -14.36 -14.56 -3.52
N GLU A 44 -14.83 -15.68 -2.98
CA GLU A 44 -14.35 -16.25 -1.72
C GLU A 44 -12.85 -16.55 -1.78
N GLU A 45 -12.41 -17.16 -2.88
CA GLU A 45 -10.99 -17.48 -3.08
C GLU A 45 -10.16 -16.20 -3.27
N ALA A 46 -10.66 -15.21 -4.02
CA ALA A 46 -10.01 -13.91 -4.18
C ALA A 46 -9.82 -13.20 -2.83
N VAL A 47 -10.86 -13.16 -1.98
CA VAL A 47 -10.79 -12.59 -0.62
C VAL A 47 -9.72 -13.33 0.20
N SER A 48 -9.76 -14.66 0.23
CA SER A 48 -8.80 -15.46 1.01
C SER A 48 -7.34 -15.25 0.57
N ARG A 49 -7.09 -14.99 -0.71
CA ARG A 49 -5.76 -14.70 -1.24
C ARG A 49 -5.34 -13.26 -0.97
N MET A 50 -6.26 -12.30 -1.08
CA MET A 50 -6.02 -10.89 -0.78
C MET A 50 -5.61 -10.69 0.69
N GLU A 51 -6.23 -11.43 1.62
CA GLU A 51 -5.89 -11.41 3.06
C GLU A 51 -4.46 -11.86 3.37
N LEU A 52 -3.84 -12.62 2.47
CA LEU A 52 -2.47 -13.13 2.64
C LEU A 52 -1.42 -12.19 2.02
N VAL A 53 -1.83 -11.12 1.34
CA VAL A 53 -0.91 -10.17 0.72
C VAL A 53 -0.22 -9.34 1.81
N PRO A 54 1.12 -9.34 1.89
CA PRO A 54 1.85 -8.61 2.91
C PRO A 54 2.04 -7.14 2.50
N PHE A 55 0.95 -6.37 2.41
CA PHE A 55 0.96 -4.99 1.91
C PHE A 55 1.98 -4.08 2.62
N ALA A 56 2.05 -4.18 3.94
CA ALA A 56 3.01 -3.42 4.74
C ALA A 56 4.46 -3.73 4.36
N GLU A 57 4.81 -5.01 4.18
CA GLU A 57 6.17 -5.43 3.81
C GLU A 57 6.51 -4.95 2.39
N LEU A 58 5.56 -5.00 1.46
CA LEU A 58 5.75 -4.51 0.10
C LEU A 58 6.05 -3.00 0.06
N VAL A 59 5.38 -2.21 0.90
CA VAL A 59 5.65 -0.77 1.04
C VAL A 59 7.02 -0.53 1.69
N GLN A 60 7.37 -1.28 2.75
CA GLN A 60 8.67 -1.18 3.41
C GLN A 60 9.82 -1.48 2.44
N ASP A 61 9.66 -2.47 1.57
CA ASP A 61 10.65 -2.82 0.57
C ASP A 61 10.80 -1.74 -0.51
N GLU A 62 9.70 -1.15 -0.98
CA GLU A 62 9.70 -0.10 -1.99
C GLU A 62 10.27 1.23 -1.45
N LEU A 63 10.09 1.50 -0.15
CA LEU A 63 10.62 2.70 0.53
C LEU A 63 11.97 2.45 1.23
N ARG A 64 12.69 1.38 0.85
CA ARG A 64 13.97 1.06 1.46
C ARG A 64 14.97 2.21 1.31
N GLY A 65 15.43 2.72 2.45
CA GLY A 65 16.37 3.85 2.52
C GLY A 65 15.73 5.16 2.96
N GLU A 66 14.39 5.25 2.94
CA GLU A 66 13.65 6.37 3.53
C GLU A 66 13.72 6.35 5.07
N SER A 67 13.31 7.45 5.68
CA SER A 67 13.23 7.55 7.14
C SER A 67 12.15 6.63 7.70
N GLU A 68 12.33 6.18 8.95
CA GLU A 68 11.35 5.34 9.65
C GLU A 68 9.98 6.04 9.76
N GLU A 69 9.97 7.37 9.85
CA GLU A 69 8.74 8.18 9.91
C GLU A 69 7.95 8.12 8.59
N ILE A 70 8.64 8.27 7.45
CA ILE A 70 8.03 8.15 6.12
C ILE A 70 7.45 6.75 5.93
N VAL A 71 8.23 5.72 6.28
CA VAL A 71 7.80 4.32 6.16
C VAL A 71 6.59 4.05 7.06
N ALA A 72 6.57 4.58 8.28
CA ALA A 72 5.45 4.41 9.19
C ALA A 72 4.15 5.02 8.66
N ILE A 73 4.21 6.23 8.10
CA ILE A 73 3.05 6.90 7.47
C ILE A 73 2.50 6.04 6.32
N ALA A 74 3.38 5.64 5.38
CA ALA A 74 2.98 4.83 4.23
C ALA A 74 2.43 3.46 4.64
N VAL A 75 3.03 2.79 5.63
CA VAL A 75 2.54 1.50 6.13
C VAL A 75 1.17 1.64 6.82
N SER A 76 0.96 2.72 7.58
CA SER A 76 -0.34 3.01 8.18
C SER A 76 -1.41 3.15 7.09
N LYS A 77 -1.13 3.98 6.08
CA LYS A 77 -2.05 4.25 4.97
C LYS A 77 -2.35 3.00 4.13
N VAL A 78 -1.34 2.18 3.80
CA VAL A 78 -1.59 0.97 2.99
C VAL A 78 -2.43 -0.06 3.72
N ASN A 79 -2.29 -0.18 5.05
CA ASN A 79 -3.12 -1.07 5.85
C ASN A 79 -4.58 -0.59 5.89
N GLU A 80 -4.80 0.72 6.05
CA GLU A 80 -6.14 1.31 5.97
C GLU A 80 -6.81 0.99 4.61
N LEU A 81 -6.10 1.22 3.51
CA LEU A 81 -6.60 0.94 2.16
C LEU A 81 -6.90 -0.55 1.96
N ALA A 82 -6.03 -1.43 2.45
CA ALA A 82 -6.22 -2.88 2.36
C ALA A 82 -7.44 -3.35 3.17
N GLU A 83 -7.66 -2.80 4.36
CA GLU A 83 -8.84 -3.08 5.17
C GLU A 83 -10.14 -2.65 4.48
N ILE A 84 -10.16 -1.44 3.89
CA ILE A 84 -11.30 -0.93 3.12
C ILE A 84 -11.60 -1.84 1.93
N GLU A 85 -10.58 -2.21 1.16
CA GLU A 85 -10.75 -3.06 -0.02
C GLU A 85 -11.24 -4.46 0.36
N LEU A 86 -10.67 -5.08 1.40
CA LEU A 86 -11.12 -6.37 1.90
C LEU A 86 -12.57 -6.32 2.42
N ALA A 87 -12.95 -5.25 3.12
CA ALA A 87 -14.33 -5.07 3.56
C ALA A 87 -15.30 -4.94 2.37
N PHE A 88 -14.89 -4.22 1.33
CA PHE A 88 -15.64 -4.12 0.09
C PHE A 88 -15.78 -5.49 -0.61
N MET A 89 -14.68 -6.23 -0.80
CA MET A 89 -14.72 -7.57 -1.40
C MET A 89 -15.61 -8.54 -0.62
N ARG A 90 -15.55 -8.52 0.72
CA ARG A 90 -16.40 -9.36 1.59
C ARG A 90 -17.89 -9.03 1.48
N SER A 91 -18.25 -7.83 1.05
CA SER A 91 -19.67 -7.44 0.88
C SER A 91 -20.37 -8.18 -0.28
N TYR A 92 -19.59 -8.87 -1.12
CA TYR A 92 -20.08 -9.70 -2.22
C TYR A 92 -20.28 -11.18 -1.85
N LEU A 93 -19.94 -11.57 -0.62
CA LEU A 93 -20.13 -12.93 -0.08
C LEU A 93 -21.47 -13.06 0.63
#